data_AF-B7Q1V5-F1
#
_entry.id   AF-B7Q1V5-F1
#
_cell.length_a   1.000
_cell.length_b   1.000
_cell.length_c   1.000
_cell.angle_alpha   90.00
_cell.angle_beta   90.00
_cell.angle_gamma   90.00
#
_symmetry.space_group_name_H-M   'P 1'
#
loop_
_entity.id
_entity.type
_entity.pdbx_description
1 polymer ?
#
loop_
_entity_poly.entity_id
_entity_poly.type
_entity_poly.pdbx_seq_one_letter_code
_entity_poly.pdbx_strand_id
1 'polypeptide(L)'
;VTLQHVKELGEIDSTLQLNIAPHLKPARLDPGHFEKMKVGLVFSLLNHDTAAALRFLVQRGDMPQDALTTAWFIEVVFKWFKIMTSRTTKLAISKHNEVKFDDTVLFLQDTIRLFESLEIIDLDDDKHAWKPVQTGIILVTTVALELPDYYLNTKVFFFLCATWPVRTNRTRKPVFYSSDEQS
;
A
#
# COMPACT_ATOMS: atom_id res chain seq x y z
N VAL A 1 9.12 -11.36 8.93
CA VAL A 1 7.70 -11.29 8.48
C VAL A 1 7.35 -12.59 7.82
N THR A 2 6.32 -13.30 8.28
CA THR A 2 5.94 -14.61 7.74
C THR A 2 4.46 -14.64 7.36
N LEU A 3 4.13 -15.40 6.31
CA LEU A 3 2.74 -15.62 5.89
C LEU A 3 1.98 -16.56 6.85
N GLN A 4 2.71 -17.35 7.65
CA GLN A 4 2.14 -18.29 8.61
C GLN A 4 1.24 -17.59 9.63
N HIS A 5 1.66 -16.45 10.19
CA HIS A 5 0.83 -15.68 11.12
C HIS A 5 -0.53 -15.28 10.52
N VAL A 6 -0.58 -15.02 9.21
CA VAL A 6 -1.85 -14.67 8.52
C VAL A 6 -2.70 -15.91 8.24
N LYS A 7 -2.08 -17.08 8.05
CA LYS A 7 -2.80 -18.36 7.94
C LYS A 7 -3.43 -18.75 9.28
N GLU A 8 -2.66 -18.66 10.36
CA GLU A 8 -3.14 -18.89 11.74
C GLU A 8 -4.31 -17.96 12.09
N LEU A 9 -4.22 -16.68 11.73
CA LEU A 9 -5.35 -15.75 11.86
C LEU A 9 -6.60 -16.27 11.13
N GLY A 10 -6.46 -16.78 9.90
CA GLY A 10 -7.57 -17.33 9.12
C GLY A 10 -8.22 -18.55 9.78
N GLU A 11 -7.42 -19.41 10.42
CA GLU A 11 -7.91 -20.59 11.15
C GLU A 11 -8.67 -20.18 12.43
N ILE A 12 -8.10 -19.25 13.21
CA ILE A 12 -8.73 -18.72 14.42
C ILE A 12 -10.04 -18.01 14.08
N ASP A 13 -10.05 -17.18 13.02
CA ASP A 13 -11.25 -16.44 12.58
C ASP A 13 -12.37 -17.39 12.15
N SER A 14 -12.03 -18.52 11.52
CA SER A 14 -13.01 -19.53 11.10
C SER A 14 -13.70 -20.25 12.27
N THR A 15 -13.08 -20.22 13.45
CA THR A 15 -13.58 -20.85 14.68
C THR A 15 -14.45 -19.89 15.51
N LEU A 16 -14.34 -18.57 15.26
CA LEU A 16 -15.08 -17.55 15.99
C LEU A 16 -16.49 -17.35 15.40
N GLN A 17 -17.47 -17.07 16.26
CA GLN A 17 -18.83 -16.75 15.82
C GLN A 17 -18.94 -15.36 15.18
N LEU A 18 -17.98 -14.47 15.47
CA LEU A 18 -17.88 -13.13 14.91
C LEU A 18 -16.50 -12.97 14.28
N ASN A 19 -16.47 -12.74 12.98
CA ASN A 19 -15.23 -12.60 12.22
C ASN A 19 -14.55 -11.27 12.57
N ILE A 20 -13.32 -11.37 13.09
CA ILE A 20 -12.43 -10.24 13.37
C ILE A 20 -11.80 -9.76 12.05
N ALA A 21 -11.59 -10.65 11.09
CA ALA A 21 -11.04 -10.33 9.77
C ALA A 21 -12.03 -10.71 8.64
N PRO A 22 -13.15 -9.98 8.47
CA PRO A 22 -14.24 -10.39 7.55
C PRO A 22 -13.83 -10.45 6.08
N HIS A 23 -12.74 -9.77 5.71
CA HIS A 23 -12.17 -9.78 4.37
C HIS A 23 -11.14 -10.90 4.15
N LEU A 24 -10.73 -11.61 5.19
CA LEU A 24 -9.81 -12.73 5.09
C LEU A 24 -10.63 -14.01 4.91
N LYS A 25 -10.66 -14.55 3.68
CA LYS A 25 -11.30 -15.85 3.40
C LYS A 25 -10.22 -16.90 3.16
N PRO A 26 -10.43 -18.17 3.57
CA PRO A 26 -9.43 -19.24 3.43
C PRO A 26 -9.00 -19.47 1.96
N ALA A 27 -9.91 -19.32 1.00
CA ALA A 27 -9.61 -19.38 -0.43
C ALA A 27 -8.62 -18.29 -0.93
N ARG A 28 -8.27 -17.30 -0.09
CA ARG A 28 -7.34 -16.22 -0.43
C ARG A 28 -5.91 -16.48 0.08
N LEU A 29 -5.76 -17.43 1.00
CA LEU A 29 -4.47 -17.82 1.59
C LEU A 29 -3.73 -18.87 0.76
N ASP A 30 -4.47 -19.64 -0.03
CA ASP A 30 -3.94 -20.58 -1.03
C ASP A 30 -4.64 -20.37 -2.39
N PRO A 31 -4.24 -19.32 -3.14
CA PRO A 31 -4.89 -18.99 -4.40
C PRO A 31 -4.54 -20.01 -5.49
N GLY A 32 -5.56 -20.46 -6.23
CA GLY A 32 -5.37 -21.25 -7.44
C GLY A 32 -4.62 -20.47 -8.55
N HIS A 33 -4.24 -21.13 -9.63
CA HIS A 33 -3.44 -20.54 -10.72
C HIS A 33 -4.02 -19.20 -11.25
N PHE A 34 -5.33 -19.13 -11.47
CA PHE A 34 -6.00 -17.91 -11.94
C PHE A 34 -6.24 -16.85 -10.86
N GLU A 35 -6.27 -17.27 -9.59
CA GLU A 35 -6.51 -16.39 -8.45
C GLU A 35 -5.25 -15.62 -8.06
N LYS A 36 -4.07 -16.18 -8.31
CA LYS A 36 -2.77 -15.49 -8.16
C LYS A 36 -2.69 -14.18 -8.96
N MET A 37 -3.45 -14.06 -10.04
CA MET A 37 -3.49 -12.85 -10.87
C MET A 37 -4.47 -11.78 -10.35
N LYS A 38 -5.32 -12.11 -9.36
CA LYS A 38 -6.33 -11.19 -8.84
C LYS A 38 -5.75 -10.32 -7.73
N VAL A 39 -5.31 -9.11 -8.10
CA VAL A 39 -4.81 -8.08 -7.15
C VAL A 39 -5.82 -7.77 -6.04
N GLY A 40 -7.13 -7.89 -6.32
CA GLY A 40 -8.17 -7.71 -5.30
C GLY A 40 -8.11 -8.72 -4.14
N LEU A 41 -7.58 -9.93 -4.36
CA LEU A 41 -7.38 -10.91 -3.30
C LEU A 41 -6.19 -10.50 -2.42
N VAL A 42 -5.09 -10.07 -3.03
CA VAL A 42 -3.92 -9.54 -2.32
C VAL A 42 -4.28 -8.30 -1.51
N PHE A 43 -5.12 -7.41 -2.04
CA PHE A 43 -5.61 -6.23 -1.33
C PHE A 43 -6.37 -6.60 -0.05
N SER A 44 -7.21 -7.64 -0.11
CA SER A 44 -7.93 -8.10 1.09
C SER A 44 -7.04 -8.78 2.12
N LEU A 45 -5.95 -9.40 1.68
CA LEU A 45 -4.93 -9.99 2.56
C LEU A 45 -4.16 -8.87 3.27
N LEU A 46 -3.64 -7.92 2.50
CA LEU A 46 -2.84 -6.79 2.96
C LEU A 46 -3.72 -5.60 3.36
N ASN A 47 -4.82 -5.85 4.06
CA ASN A 47 -5.74 -4.81 4.52
C ASN A 47 -5.38 -4.39 5.96
N HIS A 48 -5.77 -3.17 6.32
CA HIS A 48 -5.66 -2.65 7.68
C HIS A 48 -6.39 -3.55 8.69
N ASP A 49 -7.56 -4.08 8.34
CA ASP A 49 -8.34 -4.97 9.22
C ASP A 49 -7.56 -6.23 9.58
N THR A 50 -6.80 -6.80 8.64
CA THR A 50 -5.93 -7.97 8.87
C THR A 50 -4.84 -7.64 9.89
N ALA A 51 -4.21 -6.47 9.77
CA ALA A 51 -3.19 -6.04 10.72
C ALA A 51 -3.77 -5.75 12.11
N ALA A 52 -4.95 -5.13 12.19
CA ALA A 52 -5.66 -4.88 13.44
C ALA A 52 -6.04 -6.20 14.13
N ALA A 53 -6.51 -7.19 13.37
CA ALA A 53 -6.84 -8.52 13.87
C ALA A 53 -5.61 -9.25 14.43
N LEU A 54 -4.47 -9.21 13.73
CA LEU A 54 -3.20 -9.77 14.24
C LEU A 54 -2.80 -9.14 15.58
N ARG A 55 -2.87 -7.80 15.69
CA ARG A 55 -2.54 -7.12 16.95
C ARG A 55 -3.48 -7.49 18.09
N PHE A 56 -4.77 -7.60 17.79
CA PHE A 56 -5.77 -8.01 18.76
C PHE A 56 -5.48 -9.43 19.30
N LEU A 57 -5.15 -10.38 18.44
CA LEU A 57 -4.81 -11.75 18.85
C LEU A 57 -3.52 -11.81 19.68
N VAL A 58 -2.50 -11.02 19.33
CA VAL A 58 -1.28 -10.93 20.14
C VAL A 58 -1.59 -10.36 21.53
N GLN A 59 -2.43 -9.31 21.61
CA GLN A 59 -2.85 -8.73 22.90
C GLN A 59 -3.67 -9.71 23.74
N ARG A 60 -4.48 -10.56 23.10
CA ARG A 60 -5.25 -11.61 23.77
C ARG A 60 -4.39 -12.81 24.22
N GLY A 61 -3.16 -12.91 23.72
CA GLY A 61 -2.22 -13.97 24.05
C GLY A 61 -2.31 -15.22 23.15
N ASP A 62 -3.08 -15.16 22.07
CA ASP A 62 -3.28 -16.32 21.17
C ASP A 62 -2.25 -16.43 20.05
N MET A 63 -1.34 -15.45 19.94
CA MET A 63 -0.36 -15.38 18.86
C MET A 63 0.97 -14.83 19.39
N PRO A 64 2.12 -15.32 18.87
CA PRO A 64 3.43 -14.81 19.28
C PRO A 64 3.62 -13.33 18.98
N GLN A 65 4.47 -12.67 19.76
CA GLN A 65 4.81 -11.25 19.58
C GLN A 65 5.40 -10.96 18.19
N ASP A 66 6.03 -11.94 17.56
CA ASP A 66 6.57 -11.84 16.20
C ASP A 66 5.50 -11.50 15.15
N ALA A 67 4.22 -11.83 15.42
CA ALA A 67 3.11 -11.44 14.55
C ALA A 67 2.85 -9.93 14.54
N LEU A 68 3.29 -9.17 15.54
CA LEU A 68 3.23 -7.70 15.52
C LEU A 68 4.10 -7.13 14.39
N THR A 69 5.24 -7.74 14.12
CA THR A 69 6.12 -7.34 13.01
C THR A 69 5.43 -7.60 11.67
N THR A 70 4.73 -8.73 11.52
CA THR A 70 3.90 -9.00 10.34
C THR A 70 2.76 -7.98 10.21
N ALA A 71 2.06 -7.66 11.31
CA ALA A 71 0.98 -6.68 11.31
C ALA A 71 1.47 -5.28 10.92
N TRP A 72 2.60 -4.84 11.48
CA TRP A 72 3.24 -3.58 11.12
C TRP A 72 3.60 -3.53 9.63
N PHE A 73 4.21 -4.59 9.10
CA PHE A 73 4.56 -4.64 7.68
C PHE A 73 3.33 -4.55 6.77
N ILE A 74 2.25 -5.26 7.10
CA ILE A 74 0.98 -5.18 6.35
C ILE A 74 0.45 -3.75 6.32
N GLU A 75 0.50 -3.02 7.44
CA GLU A 75 0.06 -1.63 7.46
C GLU A 75 0.92 -0.69 6.62
N VAL A 76 2.25 -0.87 6.65
CA VAL A 76 3.16 -0.08 5.81
C VAL A 76 2.81 -0.28 4.34
N VAL A 77 2.68 -1.54 3.90
CA VAL A 77 2.34 -1.84 2.51
C VAL A 77 0.94 -1.34 2.14
N PHE A 78 -0.05 -1.48 3.03
CA PHE A 78 -1.40 -0.96 2.80
C PHE A 78 -1.43 0.57 2.67
N LYS A 79 -0.74 1.28 3.58
CA LYS A 79 -0.64 2.74 3.55
C LYS A 79 0.08 3.22 2.28
N TRP A 80 1.19 2.59 1.92
CA TRP A 80 1.90 2.86 0.67
C TRP A 80 1.00 2.65 -0.54
N PHE A 81 0.33 1.50 -0.64
CA PHE A 81 -0.58 1.22 -1.75
C PHE A 81 -1.71 2.25 -1.84
N LYS A 82 -2.31 2.64 -0.71
CA LYS A 82 -3.36 3.66 -0.64
C LYS A 82 -2.88 5.03 -1.12
N ILE A 83 -1.65 5.43 -0.79
CA ILE A 83 -1.04 6.68 -1.27
C ILE A 83 -0.82 6.60 -2.78
N MET A 84 -0.15 5.53 -3.24
CA MET A 84 0.22 5.33 -4.65
C MET A 84 -0.98 5.13 -5.59
N THR A 85 -2.12 4.70 -5.08
CA THR A 85 -3.35 4.49 -5.88
C THR A 85 -4.41 5.57 -5.65
N SER A 86 -4.13 6.57 -4.81
CA SER A 86 -5.07 7.64 -4.53
C SER A 86 -5.40 8.44 -5.79
N ARG A 87 -6.70 8.63 -6.03
CA ARG A 87 -7.24 9.41 -7.15
C ARG A 87 -7.76 10.78 -6.75
N THR A 88 -7.68 11.13 -5.47
CA THR A 88 -8.35 12.30 -4.90
C THR A 88 -7.33 13.36 -4.51
N THR A 89 -7.58 14.60 -4.92
CA THR A 89 -6.79 15.80 -4.58
C THR A 89 -6.56 16.00 -3.07
N LYS A 90 -7.38 15.41 -2.20
CA LYS A 90 -7.22 15.44 -0.73
C LYS A 90 -6.09 14.55 -0.17
N LEU A 91 -5.65 13.56 -0.95
CA LEU A 91 -4.52 12.67 -0.65
C LEU A 91 -3.38 12.88 -1.66
N ALA A 92 -3.66 13.59 -2.76
CA ALA A 92 -2.64 14.03 -3.68
C ALA A 92 -1.69 14.97 -2.93
N ILE A 93 -0.40 14.81 -3.23
CA ILE A 93 0.66 15.74 -2.90
C ILE A 93 0.19 17.14 -3.28
N SER A 94 -0.24 17.91 -2.28
CA SER A 94 -0.91 19.18 -2.44
C SER A 94 -0.48 20.11 -1.35
N LYS A 95 -0.06 21.31 -1.76
CA LYS A 95 0.35 22.38 -0.84
C LYS A 95 -0.80 22.94 0.01
N HIS A 96 -2.03 22.44 -0.11
CA HIS A 96 -3.14 22.86 0.76
C HIS A 96 -3.01 22.41 2.21
N ASN A 97 -2.21 21.38 2.50
CA ASN A 97 -1.90 20.96 3.86
C ASN A 97 -0.44 20.48 3.93
N GLU A 98 0.47 21.44 4.16
CA GLU A 98 1.92 21.21 4.20
C GLU A 98 2.32 20.13 5.19
N VAL A 99 1.71 20.10 6.39
CA VAL A 99 2.01 19.09 7.41
C VAL A 99 1.73 17.66 6.91
N LYS A 100 0.56 17.43 6.30
CA LYS A 100 0.22 16.10 5.76
C LYS A 100 1.06 15.74 4.54
N PHE A 101 1.49 16.75 3.78
CA PHE A 101 2.37 16.55 2.64
C PHE A 101 3.74 16.06 3.12
N ASP A 102 4.35 16.75 4.08
CA ASP A 102 5.66 16.38 4.64
C ASP A 102 5.63 15.00 5.29
N ASP A 103 4.58 14.68 6.08
CA ASP A 103 4.38 13.35 6.66
C ASP A 103 4.29 12.25 5.59
N THR A 104 3.68 12.56 4.44
CA THR A 104 3.55 11.60 3.33
C THR A 104 4.88 11.42 2.61
N VAL A 105 5.62 12.50 2.38
CA VAL A 105 6.96 12.46 1.78
C VAL A 105 7.92 11.65 2.67
N LEU A 106 7.95 11.94 3.96
CA LEU A 106 8.75 11.19 4.95
C LEU A 106 8.38 9.71 4.94
N PHE A 107 7.09 9.39 4.96
CA PHE A 107 6.64 8.00 4.90
C PHE A 107 7.07 7.28 3.61
N LEU A 108 7.03 7.94 2.45
CA LEU A 108 7.46 7.35 1.19
C LEU A 108 8.98 7.15 1.14
N GLN A 109 9.76 8.08 1.69
CA GLN A 109 11.21 7.92 1.86
C GLN A 109 11.56 6.76 2.80
N ASP A 110 10.86 6.64 3.93
CA ASP A 110 11.02 5.52 4.85
C ASP A 110 10.61 4.20 4.20
N THR A 111 9.61 4.21 3.32
CA THR A 111 9.23 3.02 2.54
C THR A 111 10.36 2.62 1.58
N ILE A 112 11.01 3.56 0.89
CA ILE A 112 12.18 3.26 0.05
C ILE A 112 13.27 2.58 0.90
N ARG A 113 13.65 3.20 2.02
CA ARG A 113 14.69 2.65 2.93
C ARG A 113 14.32 1.27 3.47
N LEU A 114 13.06 1.06 3.81
CA LEU A 114 12.56 -0.23 4.24
C LEU A 114 12.81 -1.29 3.15
N PHE A 115 12.38 -1.05 1.92
CA PHE A 115 12.54 -2.02 0.82
C PHE A 115 13.99 -2.19 0.35
N GLU A 116 14.87 -1.21 0.57
CA GLU A 116 16.32 -1.33 0.38
C GLU A 116 16.96 -2.23 1.43
N SER A 117 16.54 -2.10 2.70
CA SER A 117 17.04 -2.90 3.82
C SER A 117 16.42 -4.29 3.93
N LEU A 118 15.32 -4.53 3.21
CA LEU A 118 14.55 -5.77 3.33
C LEU A 118 15.29 -6.93 2.65
N GLU A 119 15.56 -7.98 3.40
CA GLU A 119 16.18 -9.19 2.88
C GLU A 119 15.12 -10.25 2.61
N ILE A 120 15.05 -10.71 1.35
CA ILE A 120 14.15 -11.80 0.95
C ILE A 120 14.99 -13.07 0.87
N ILE A 121 14.74 -13.97 1.81
CA ILE A 121 15.39 -15.28 1.89
C ILE A 121 14.52 -16.29 1.14
N ASP A 122 15.12 -17.04 0.23
CA ASP A 122 14.45 -18.15 -0.45
C ASP A 122 14.47 -19.41 0.44
N LEU A 123 13.33 -20.08 0.58
CA LEU A 123 13.20 -21.27 1.44
C LEU A 123 14.05 -22.45 0.94
N ASP A 124 14.38 -22.46 -0.35
CA ASP A 124 15.07 -23.59 -1.00
C ASP A 124 16.61 -23.45 -1.01
N ASP A 125 17.17 -22.26 -0.77
CA ASP A 125 18.61 -22.03 -1.00
C ASP A 125 19.30 -21.15 0.07
N ASP A 126 18.59 -20.69 1.12
CA ASP A 126 19.09 -19.82 2.21
C ASP A 126 19.90 -18.59 1.75
N LYS A 127 19.81 -18.24 0.46
CA LYS A 127 20.53 -17.14 -0.15
C LYS A 127 19.68 -15.89 -0.08
N HIS A 128 20.30 -14.84 0.43
CA HIS A 128 19.77 -13.49 0.38
C HIS A 128 19.74 -13.05 -1.09
N ALA A 129 18.54 -12.85 -1.64
CA ALA A 129 18.36 -12.51 -3.04
C ALA A 129 17.60 -11.19 -3.18
N TRP A 130 18.20 -10.23 -3.89
CA TRP A 130 17.50 -9.04 -4.32
C TRP A 130 16.44 -9.41 -5.36
N LYS A 131 15.16 -9.19 -5.05
CA LYS A 131 14.06 -9.54 -5.96
C LYS A 131 13.59 -8.32 -6.75
N PRO A 132 13.12 -8.49 -8.01
CA PRO A 132 12.66 -7.38 -8.86
C PRO A 132 11.55 -6.51 -8.23
N VAL A 133 10.75 -7.08 -7.32
CA VAL A 133 9.72 -6.34 -6.58
C VAL A 133 10.30 -5.21 -5.73
N GLN A 134 11.51 -5.37 -5.18
CA GLN A 134 12.19 -4.33 -4.40
C GLN A 134 12.56 -3.15 -5.30
N THR A 135 13.23 -3.42 -6.42
CA THR A 135 13.54 -2.40 -7.43
C THR A 135 12.27 -1.71 -7.93
N GLY A 136 11.20 -2.46 -8.20
CA GLY A 136 9.94 -1.89 -8.69
C GLY A 136 9.30 -0.91 -7.70
N ILE A 137 9.26 -1.28 -6.41
CA ILE A 137 8.70 -0.43 -5.34
C ILE A 137 9.57 0.82 -5.14
N ILE A 138 10.89 0.67 -5.12
CA ILE A 138 11.81 1.80 -4.98
C ILE A 138 11.63 2.76 -6.15
N LEU A 139 11.69 2.25 -7.39
CA LEU A 139 11.58 3.07 -8.60
C LEU A 139 10.25 3.84 -8.66
N VAL A 140 9.12 3.17 -8.44
CA VAL A 140 7.82 3.84 -8.52
C VAL A 140 7.64 4.89 -7.42
N THR A 141 8.21 4.64 -6.24
CA THR A 141 8.14 5.58 -5.11
C THR A 141 9.03 6.80 -5.35
N THR A 142 10.24 6.59 -5.88
CA THR A 142 11.14 7.69 -6.28
C THR A 142 10.50 8.57 -7.34
N VAL A 143 9.93 7.96 -8.38
CA VAL A 143 9.21 8.70 -9.43
C VAL A 143 8.02 9.47 -8.87
N ALA A 144 7.29 8.90 -7.91
CA ALA A 144 6.18 9.58 -7.25
C ALA A 144 6.59 10.75 -6.34
N LEU A 145 7.85 10.81 -5.91
CA LEU A 145 8.42 11.94 -5.17
C LEU A 145 8.98 13.02 -6.10
N GLU A 146 9.69 12.62 -7.15
CA GLU A 146 10.35 13.53 -8.09
C GLU A 146 9.37 14.23 -9.04
N LEU A 147 8.33 13.52 -9.52
CA LEU A 147 7.36 14.11 -10.46
C LEU A 147 6.63 15.32 -9.85
N PRO A 148 6.03 15.25 -8.65
CA PRO A 148 5.39 16.41 -8.07
C PRO A 148 6.34 17.57 -7.85
N ASP A 149 7.58 17.32 -7.41
CA ASP A 149 8.58 18.37 -7.21
C ASP A 149 8.87 19.09 -8.53
N TYR A 150 9.10 18.33 -9.61
CA TYR A 150 9.34 18.87 -10.94
C TYR A 150 8.13 19.67 -11.49
N TYR A 151 6.92 19.13 -11.39
CA TYR A 151 5.73 19.76 -11.96
C TYR A 151 5.16 20.91 -11.13
N LEU A 152 5.27 20.86 -9.80
CA LEU A 152 4.85 21.94 -8.89
C LEU A 152 5.79 23.13 -8.96
N ASN A 153 7.11 22.90 -9.07
CA ASN A 153 8.10 23.98 -9.02
C ASN A 153 8.47 24.51 -10.41
N THR A 154 8.43 23.68 -11.47
CA THR A 154 8.89 24.09 -12.82
C THR A 154 7.74 24.43 -13.78
N LYS A 155 6.53 23.88 -13.56
CA LYS A 155 5.43 23.95 -14.53
C LYS A 155 4.10 24.51 -13.97
N VAL A 156 4.06 24.92 -12.69
CA VAL A 156 2.90 25.58 -12.04
C VAL A 156 1.59 24.78 -12.20
N PHE A 157 1.64 23.46 -12.06
CA PHE A 157 0.43 22.64 -11.99
C PHE A 157 -0.11 22.58 -10.56
N PHE A 158 -1.43 22.62 -10.37
CA PHE A 158 -2.04 22.69 -9.04
C PHE A 158 -2.10 21.30 -8.33
N PHE A 159 -2.16 20.19 -9.07
CA PHE A 159 -2.17 18.80 -8.54
C PHE A 159 -1.75 17.74 -9.58
N LEU A 160 -1.21 16.62 -9.10
CA LEU A 160 -0.98 15.38 -9.87
C LEU A 160 -1.68 14.19 -9.20
N CYS A 161 -2.43 13.41 -9.96
CA CYS A 161 -2.99 12.13 -9.49
C CYS A 161 -2.13 10.97 -10.00
N ALA A 162 -1.87 9.99 -9.14
CA ALA A 162 -1.00 8.84 -9.45
C ALA A 162 -1.58 7.88 -10.51
N THR A 163 -2.87 8.00 -10.84
CA THR A 163 -3.48 7.27 -11.96
C THR A 163 -4.14 8.24 -12.93
N TRP A 164 -3.87 8.06 -14.23
CA TRP A 164 -4.60 8.75 -15.29
C TRP A 164 -6.11 8.44 -15.16
N PRO A 165 -7.00 9.45 -15.13
CA PRO A 165 -8.43 9.17 -15.13
C PRO A 165 -8.78 8.41 -16.41
N VAL A 166 -9.20 7.15 -16.25
CA VAL A 166 -9.81 6.41 -17.37
C VAL A 166 -11.05 7.19 -17.77
N ARG A 167 -11.01 7.72 -18.99
CA ARG A 167 -12.04 8.52 -19.63
C ARG A 167 -13.28 7.66 -19.81
N THR A 168 -14.15 7.58 -18.81
CA THR A 168 -15.49 7.01 -19.00
C THR A 168 -16.27 7.98 -19.89
N ASN A 169 -16.52 7.54 -21.13
CA ASN A 169 -17.28 8.28 -22.13
C ASN A 169 -18.62 8.78 -21.58
N ARG A 170 -18.70 10.08 -21.29
CA ARG A 170 -19.80 10.98 -21.70
C ARG A 170 -19.42 12.40 -21.32
N THR A 171 -19.02 13.16 -22.34
CA THR A 171 -19.12 14.62 -22.44
C THR A 171 -18.76 15.43 -21.19
N ARG A 172 -17.48 15.80 -21.05
CA ARG A 172 -17.02 17.10 -20.54
C ARG A 172 -15.55 17.26 -20.96
N LYS A 173 -15.24 18.41 -21.56
CA LYS A 173 -13.88 18.76 -22.00
C LYS A 173 -12.94 18.75 -20.79
N PRO A 174 -11.64 18.41 -20.95
CA PRO A 174 -10.67 18.63 -19.88
C PRO A 174 -10.64 20.14 -19.56
N VAL A 175 -10.93 20.49 -18.31
CA VAL A 175 -10.70 21.85 -17.82
C VAL A 175 -9.30 21.86 -17.24
N PHE A 176 -8.36 22.36 -18.02
CA PHE A 176 -7.06 22.79 -17.53
C PHE A 176 -7.26 24.19 -16.95
N TYR A 177 -7.15 24.37 -15.65
CA TYR A 177 -7.07 25.73 -15.08
C TYR A 177 -5.62 26.20 -15.21
N SER A 178 -5.38 27.09 -16.19
CA SER A 178 -4.20 27.96 -16.23
C SER A 178 -4.47 29.19 -15.37
N SER A 179 -3.46 29.70 -14.67
CA SER A 179 -3.54 30.91 -13.84
C SER A 179 -3.77 32.21 -14.63
N ASP A 180 -4.00 32.14 -15.94
CA ASP A 180 -4.24 33.32 -16.80
C ASP A 180 -5.72 33.73 -16.87
N GLU A 181 -6.64 33.01 -16.23
CA GLU A 181 -8.09 33.29 -16.25
C GLU A 181 -8.63 33.97 -14.97
N GLN A 182 -7.77 34.62 -14.19
CA GLN A 182 -8.19 35.54 -13.12
C GLN A 182 -7.43 36.87 -13.23
N SER A 183 -7.88 37.74 -14.13
CA SER A 183 -7.67 39.20 -14.09
C SER A 183 -9.00 39.91 -14.30
#